data_AF-A0A1G8IDK5-F1
#
_entry.id   AF-A0A1G8IDK5-F1
#
_cell.length_a   1.000
_cell.length_b   1.000
_cell.length_c   1.000
_cell.angle_alpha   90.00
_cell.angle_beta   90.00
_cell.angle_gamma   90.00
#
_symmetry.space_group_name_H-M   'P 1'
#
loop_
_entity.id
_entity.type
_entity.pdbx_description
1 polymer ?
#
loop_
_entity_poly.entity_id
_entity_poly.type
_entity_poly.pdbx_seq_one_letter_code
_entity_poly.pdbx_strand_id
1 'polypeptide(L)'
;MNRTKDEQEFYEDLPRETRDALEKILKTAEENLPVGFEMRYGEGMISYVVPLSLYEKGYHVKKGEPLPFISLAVQKGHIALYHMGLYGDKAATLWFEEEYKKEVPTKLDMGKSCIRLKNPEHIPYGLLAKLFKKWTPESYVESYERILGEAESSKKSRKKSDEFNANGKKKVYTYEAVIEKVPDKDGAYVVFPYDLREEFQKGRVKVHAAFDGEPYEGSIVNMGLKNEDGSICYIIGIQKAIRKKIGKEPGDTVQVTLSERE
;
A
#
# COMPACT_ATOMS: atom_id res chain seq x y z
N MET A 1 26.48 26.15 16.39
CA MET A 1 26.62 25.67 15.00
C MET A 1 25.68 26.49 14.13
N ASN A 2 26.14 27.00 12.98
CA ASN A 2 25.28 27.74 12.06
C ASN A 2 24.40 26.75 11.29
N ARG A 3 23.07 26.93 11.37
CA ARG A 3 22.07 26.15 10.62
C ARG A 3 22.25 26.38 9.12
N THR A 4 21.95 25.38 8.30
CA THR A 4 21.95 25.54 6.84
C THR A 4 20.82 26.46 6.39
N LYS A 5 20.88 27.01 5.17
CA LYS A 5 19.81 27.89 4.65
C LYS A 5 18.46 27.15 4.60
N ASP A 6 18.46 25.92 4.10
CA ASP A 6 17.26 25.10 3.97
C ASP A 6 16.68 24.71 5.34
N GLU A 7 17.54 24.52 6.34
CA GLU A 7 17.11 24.33 7.73
C GLU A 7 16.47 25.59 8.30
N GLN A 8 17.04 26.77 8.07
CA GLN A 8 16.48 28.04 8.54
C GLN A 8 15.10 28.29 7.94
N GLU A 9 14.98 28.13 6.62
CA GLU A 9 13.73 28.30 5.86
C GLU A 9 12.66 27.32 6.35
N PHE A 10 13.02 26.05 6.62
CA PHE A 10 12.06 25.06 7.12
C PHE A 10 11.44 25.45 8.47
N TYR A 11 12.23 26.03 9.37
CA TYR A 11 11.78 26.40 10.72
C TYR A 11 11.16 27.79 10.81
N GLU A 12 11.22 28.57 9.73
CA GLU A 12 10.65 29.90 9.63
C GLU A 12 9.14 29.86 9.88
N ASP A 13 8.64 30.79 10.67
CA ASP A 13 7.22 30.94 11.04
C ASP A 13 6.52 29.73 11.68
N LEU A 14 7.25 28.66 12.05
CA LEU A 14 6.67 27.55 12.79
C LEU A 14 6.26 27.99 14.21
N PRO A 15 5.02 27.70 14.65
CA PRO A 15 4.61 27.89 16.04
C PRO A 15 5.57 27.17 16.98
N ARG A 16 5.86 27.77 18.14
CA ARG A 16 6.82 27.22 19.10
C ARG A 16 6.51 25.77 19.48
N GLU A 17 5.25 25.46 19.78
CA GLU A 17 4.84 24.10 20.15
C GLU A 17 5.09 23.08 19.03
N THR A 18 4.83 23.47 17.77
CA THR A 18 5.12 22.64 16.59
C THR A 18 6.62 22.42 16.43
N ARG A 19 7.42 23.47 16.64
CA ARG A 19 8.88 23.38 16.59
C ARG A 19 9.41 22.43 17.67
N ASP A 20 8.98 22.60 18.91
CA ASP A 20 9.43 21.78 20.04
C ASP A 20 9.05 20.29 19.84
N ALA A 21 7.84 20.03 19.34
CA ALA A 21 7.40 18.68 18.99
C ALA A 21 8.22 18.07 17.85
N LEU A 22 8.46 18.84 16.79
CA LEU A 22 9.25 18.41 15.64
C LEU A 22 10.70 18.11 16.04
N GLU A 23 11.37 19.01 16.77
CA GLU A 23 12.74 18.80 17.24
C GLU A 23 12.83 17.54 18.11
N LYS A 24 11.81 17.26 18.92
CA LYS A 24 11.76 16.03 19.72
C LYS A 24 11.56 14.77 18.86
N ILE A 25 10.75 14.83 17.80
CA ILE A 25 10.64 13.72 16.83
C ILE A 25 11.99 13.50 16.14
N LEU A 26 12.64 14.57 15.68
CA LEU A 26 13.93 14.49 14.98
C LEU A 26 15.01 13.89 15.87
N LYS A 27 15.09 14.33 17.13
CA LYS A 27 15.98 13.73 18.13
C LYS A 27 15.66 12.25 18.35
N THR A 28 14.37 11.91 18.44
CA THR A 28 13.94 10.51 18.56
C THR A 28 14.40 9.69 17.34
N ALA A 29 14.33 10.24 16.13
CA ALA A 29 14.81 9.59 14.92
C ALA A 29 16.34 9.43 14.94
N GLU A 30 17.09 10.48 15.25
CA GLU A 30 18.56 10.45 15.34
C GLU A 30 19.07 9.40 16.34
N GLU A 31 18.44 9.29 17.52
CA GLU A 31 18.85 8.35 18.56
C GLU A 31 18.45 6.89 18.29
N ASN A 32 17.49 6.65 17.38
CA ASN A 32 16.87 5.33 17.24
C ASN A 32 16.90 4.77 15.82
N LEU A 33 17.23 5.56 14.79
CA LEU A 33 17.47 5.03 13.46
C LEU A 33 18.78 4.25 13.43
N PRO A 34 18.80 3.06 12.82
CA PRO A 34 20.05 2.36 12.56
C PRO A 34 21.02 3.21 11.72
N VAL A 35 22.32 2.98 11.93
CA VAL A 35 23.37 3.68 11.19
C VAL A 35 23.21 3.46 9.68
N GLY A 36 23.42 4.52 8.90
CA GLY A 36 23.42 4.48 7.43
C GLY A 36 22.30 5.27 6.78
N PHE A 37 21.24 5.62 7.51
CA PHE A 37 20.29 6.64 7.03
C PHE A 37 20.92 8.03 7.06
N GLU A 38 20.64 8.84 6.05
CA GLU A 38 21.13 10.22 5.93
C GLU A 38 19.96 11.21 6.06
N MET A 39 20.10 12.21 6.93
CA MET A 39 19.13 13.30 7.08
C MET A 39 19.35 14.37 6.01
N ARG A 40 18.28 14.82 5.36
CA ARG A 40 18.29 15.87 4.34
C ARG A 40 17.12 16.83 4.52
N TYR A 41 17.36 18.09 4.18
CA TYR A 41 16.31 19.08 3.95
C TYR A 41 15.98 19.12 2.45
N GLY A 42 14.71 19.22 2.08
CA GLY A 42 14.31 19.32 0.68
C GLY A 42 12.79 19.27 0.49
N GLU A 43 12.30 19.94 -0.55
CA GLU A 43 10.87 20.00 -0.93
C GLU A 43 9.93 20.38 0.25
N GLY A 44 10.39 21.26 1.15
CA GLY A 44 9.63 21.68 2.33
C GLY A 44 9.47 20.57 3.38
N MET A 45 10.39 19.60 3.41
CA MET A 45 10.39 18.46 4.32
C MET A 45 11.78 18.19 4.89
N ILE A 46 11.80 17.50 6.03
CA ILE A 46 13.00 16.88 6.60
C ILE A 46 12.90 15.38 6.38
N SER A 47 13.85 14.78 5.69
CA SER A 47 13.79 13.37 5.32
C SER A 47 15.03 12.60 5.76
N TYR A 48 14.83 11.38 6.26
CA TYR A 48 15.84 10.36 6.38
C TYR A 48 15.74 9.42 5.18
N VAL A 49 16.87 9.24 4.48
CA VAL A 49 16.95 8.50 3.22
C VAL A 49 18.02 7.43 3.29
N VAL A 50 17.91 6.39 2.47
CA VAL A 50 19.05 5.51 2.17
C VAL A 50 19.87 6.21 1.09
N PRO A 51 21.13 6.61 1.37
CA PRO A 51 21.94 7.35 0.43
C PRO A 51 22.33 6.50 -0.78
N LEU A 52 22.59 7.16 -1.90
CA LEU A 52 23.03 6.50 -3.14
C LEU A 52 24.33 5.69 -2.97
N SER A 53 25.16 6.04 -1.98
CA SER A 53 26.37 5.28 -1.64
C SER A 53 26.07 3.90 -1.05
N LEU A 54 24.90 3.71 -0.42
CA LEU A 54 24.42 2.42 0.07
C LEU A 54 23.47 1.74 -0.92
N TYR A 55 22.80 2.52 -1.78
CA TYR A 55 21.86 2.01 -2.76
C TYR A 55 21.86 2.82 -4.07
N GLU A 56 22.73 2.44 -5.00
CA GLU A 56 23.00 3.20 -6.25
C GLU A 56 21.78 3.33 -7.16
N LYS A 57 20.86 2.36 -7.16
CA LYS A 57 19.63 2.41 -7.99
C LYS A 57 18.70 3.54 -7.56
N GLY A 58 18.76 3.93 -6.28
CA GLY A 58 17.99 5.04 -5.73
C GLY A 58 16.48 4.86 -5.83
N TYR A 59 15.76 5.98 -5.73
CA TYR A 59 14.30 5.97 -5.77
C TYR A 59 13.76 5.70 -7.18
N HIS A 60 12.83 4.76 -7.30
CA HIS A 60 12.33 4.27 -8.59
C HIS A 60 11.48 5.31 -9.34
N VAL A 61 10.91 6.28 -8.62
CA VAL A 61 10.06 7.33 -9.21
C VAL A 61 10.90 8.44 -9.84
N LYS A 62 12.03 8.80 -9.23
CA LYS A 62 12.87 9.91 -9.68
C LYS A 62 14.33 9.46 -9.72
N LYS A 63 14.83 9.26 -10.94
CA LYS A 63 16.19 8.78 -11.19
C LYS A 63 17.23 9.70 -10.54
N GLY A 64 18.20 9.12 -9.84
CA GLY A 64 19.28 9.85 -9.19
C GLY A 64 18.93 10.45 -7.83
N GLU A 65 17.74 10.17 -7.30
CA GLU A 65 17.39 10.52 -5.92
C GLU A 65 17.70 9.36 -4.96
N PRO A 66 18.14 9.64 -3.73
CA PRO A 66 18.27 8.63 -2.69
C PRO A 66 16.90 8.02 -2.36
N LEU A 67 16.88 6.82 -1.80
CA LEU A 67 15.63 6.12 -1.50
C LEU A 67 15.01 6.69 -0.22
N PRO A 68 13.81 7.33 -0.29
CA PRO A 68 13.17 7.90 0.90
C PRO A 68 12.74 6.82 1.88
N PHE A 69 13.00 7.03 3.17
CA PHE A 69 12.56 6.12 4.23
C PHE A 69 11.57 6.78 5.19
N ILE A 70 11.96 7.91 5.79
CA ILE A 70 11.10 8.71 6.67
C ILE A 70 11.12 10.15 6.19
N SER A 71 9.96 10.81 6.15
CA SER A 71 9.86 12.24 5.87
C SER A 71 8.91 12.93 6.85
N LEU A 72 9.29 14.11 7.30
CA LEU A 72 8.52 14.97 8.18
C LEU A 72 8.16 16.25 7.43
N ALA A 73 6.86 16.51 7.32
CA ALA A 73 6.33 17.75 6.78
C ALA A 73 5.48 18.44 7.85
N VAL A 74 5.61 19.76 7.98
CA VAL A 74 4.70 20.54 8.81
C VAL A 74 3.55 21.03 7.94
N GLN A 75 2.35 20.53 8.22
CA GLN A 75 1.14 20.92 7.49
C GLN A 75 0.21 21.71 8.42
N LYS A 76 -0.85 22.30 7.86
CA LYS A 76 -1.83 23.06 8.65
C LYS A 76 -2.44 22.17 9.74
N GLY A 77 -2.09 22.45 10.99
CA GLY A 77 -2.63 21.80 12.19
C GLY A 77 -2.06 20.42 12.54
N HIS A 78 -0.99 19.95 11.88
CA HIS A 78 -0.32 18.71 12.28
C HIS A 78 1.10 18.58 11.70
N ILE A 79 1.91 17.74 12.34
CA ILE A 79 3.14 17.22 11.76
C ILE A 79 2.80 15.92 11.04
N ALA A 80 3.08 15.85 9.75
CA ALA A 80 2.91 14.65 8.94
C ALA A 80 4.22 13.84 8.94
N LEU A 81 4.17 12.64 9.52
CA LEU A 81 5.25 11.66 9.50
C LEU A 81 4.95 10.61 8.44
N TYR A 82 5.65 10.68 7.31
CA TYR A 82 5.66 9.66 6.28
C TYR A 82 6.67 8.59 6.66
N HIS A 83 6.22 7.35 6.83
CA HIS A 83 7.09 6.22 7.15
C HIS A 83 6.95 5.13 6.08
N MET A 84 7.90 5.08 5.14
CA MET A 84 7.83 4.19 3.99
C MET A 84 8.00 2.70 4.36
N GLY A 85 8.63 2.40 5.50
CA GLY A 85 8.65 1.04 6.05
C GLY A 85 7.25 0.46 6.35
N LEU A 86 6.31 1.28 6.84
CA LEU A 86 4.93 0.85 7.12
C LEU A 86 4.17 0.56 5.81
N TYR A 87 4.41 1.36 4.77
CA TYR A 87 3.77 1.17 3.47
C TYR A 87 4.03 -0.21 2.87
N GLY A 88 5.25 -0.73 3.03
CA GLY A 88 5.68 -2.00 2.45
C GLY A 88 5.51 -3.22 3.36
N ASP A 89 5.10 -3.03 4.62
CA ASP A 89 5.05 -4.08 5.63
C ASP A 89 3.73 -4.01 6.42
N LYS A 90 2.81 -4.90 6.05
CA LYS A 90 1.50 -5.03 6.69
C LYS A 90 1.63 -5.49 8.15
N ALA A 91 2.56 -6.37 8.46
CA ALA A 91 2.74 -6.88 9.82
C ALA A 91 3.23 -5.75 10.74
N ALA A 92 4.16 -4.92 10.25
CA ALA A 92 4.60 -3.74 10.99
C ALA A 92 3.48 -2.68 11.13
N THR A 93 2.64 -2.50 10.11
CA THR A 93 1.47 -1.61 10.18
C THR A 93 0.48 -2.06 11.24
N LEU A 94 0.09 -3.34 11.24
CA LEU A 94 -0.81 -3.91 12.24
C LEU A 94 -0.21 -3.81 13.65
N TRP A 95 1.07 -4.13 13.81
CA TRP A 95 1.76 -3.95 15.09
C TRP A 95 1.70 -2.50 15.57
N PHE A 96 1.95 -1.53 14.68
CA PHE A 96 1.96 -0.12 15.05
C PHE A 96 0.56 0.36 15.44
N GLU A 97 -0.48 -0.04 14.70
CA GLU A 97 -1.87 0.25 15.06
C GLU A 97 -2.25 -0.27 16.45
N GLU A 98 -1.85 -1.51 16.77
CA GLU A 98 -2.16 -2.14 18.06
C GLU A 98 -1.38 -1.52 19.21
N GLU A 99 -0.10 -1.20 19.03
CA GLU A 99 0.69 -0.52 20.07
C GLU A 99 0.23 0.94 20.26
N TYR A 100 -0.13 1.63 19.18
CA TYR A 100 -0.61 3.01 19.26
C TYR A 100 -1.90 3.11 20.09
N LYS A 101 -2.84 2.17 19.91
CA LYS A 101 -4.08 2.11 20.71
C LYS A 101 -3.84 1.92 22.21
N LYS A 102 -2.70 1.33 22.61
CA LYS A 102 -2.35 1.10 24.03
C LYS A 102 -1.75 2.35 24.67
N GLU A 103 -0.97 3.12 23.91
CA GLU A 103 -0.19 4.24 24.43
C GLU A 103 -0.89 5.60 24.24
N VAL A 104 -1.76 5.74 23.24
CA VAL A 104 -2.35 7.04 22.85
C VAL A 104 -3.87 7.06 23.08
N PRO A 105 -4.43 8.07 23.77
CA PRO A 105 -5.87 8.15 24.06
C PRO A 105 -6.76 8.32 22.83
N THR A 106 -6.23 8.92 21.77
CA THR A 106 -6.96 9.19 20.53
C THR A 106 -6.70 8.10 19.49
N LYS A 107 -7.68 7.93 18.59
CA LYS A 107 -7.50 7.03 17.44
C LYS A 107 -6.34 7.51 16.57
N LEU A 108 -5.53 6.57 16.10
CA LEU A 108 -4.51 6.82 15.08
C LEU A 108 -5.12 7.44 13.83
N ASP A 109 -4.66 8.63 13.48
CA ASP A 109 -4.98 9.29 12.21
C ASP A 109 -3.83 9.04 11.24
N MET A 110 -4.03 8.09 10.32
CA MET A 110 -3.04 7.79 9.29
C MET A 110 -3.67 7.48 7.92
N GLY A 111 -2.95 7.84 6.87
CA GLY A 111 -3.14 7.29 5.52
C GLY A 111 -2.31 6.01 5.31
N LYS A 112 -2.05 5.63 4.06
CA LYS A 112 -1.27 4.40 3.74
C LYS A 112 0.13 4.37 4.39
N SER A 113 0.77 5.53 4.52
CA SER A 113 2.13 5.67 5.10
C SER A 113 2.32 6.93 5.93
N CYS A 114 1.29 7.78 6.00
CA CYS A 114 1.38 9.12 6.57
C CYS A 114 0.64 9.16 7.90
N ILE A 115 1.37 9.27 9.00
CA ILE A 115 0.84 9.45 10.36
C ILE A 115 0.67 10.95 10.61
N ARG A 116 -0.52 11.39 11.02
CA ARG A 116 -0.83 12.80 11.27
C ARG A 116 -0.81 13.11 12.76
N LEU A 117 0.29 13.67 13.23
CA LEU A 117 0.52 14.05 14.63
C LEU A 117 -0.09 15.43 14.89
N LYS A 118 -1.36 15.45 15.33
CA LYS A 118 -2.15 16.69 15.56
C LYS A 118 -1.94 17.32 16.92
N ASN A 119 -1.81 16.50 17.97
CA ASN A 119 -1.63 16.99 19.34
C ASN A 119 -0.20 16.70 19.80
N PRO A 120 0.66 17.73 19.94
CA PRO A 120 2.01 17.61 20.49
C PRO A 120 2.12 16.85 21.81
N GLU A 121 1.11 16.96 22.69
CA GLU A 121 1.10 16.31 24.01
C GLU A 121 0.91 14.80 23.94
N HIS A 122 0.29 14.30 22.87
CA HIS A 122 -0.04 12.89 22.70
C HIS A 122 0.87 12.16 21.71
N ILE A 123 1.96 12.80 21.26
CA ILE A 123 2.92 12.15 20.36
C ILE A 123 3.60 11.00 21.12
N PRO A 124 3.47 9.74 20.66
CA PRO A 124 4.02 8.58 21.39
C PRO A 124 5.50 8.39 21.05
N TYR A 125 6.37 9.26 21.57
CA TYR A 125 7.80 9.24 21.26
C TYR A 125 8.46 7.87 21.52
N GLY A 126 8.05 7.16 22.58
CA GLY A 126 8.53 5.81 22.87
C GLY A 126 8.15 4.79 21.78
N LEU A 127 6.92 4.85 21.28
CA LEU A 127 6.49 4.02 20.16
C LEU A 127 7.17 4.40 18.85
N LEU A 128 7.37 5.71 18.58
CA LEU A 128 8.13 6.17 17.42
C LEU A 128 9.58 5.66 17.47
N ALA A 129 10.21 5.67 18.65
CA ALA A 129 11.55 5.10 18.83
C ALA A 129 11.59 3.60 18.49
N LYS A 130 10.59 2.81 18.93
CA LYS A 130 10.45 1.39 18.57
C LYS A 130 10.24 1.23 17.05
N LEU A 131 9.44 2.10 16.44
CA LEU A 131 9.15 2.07 15.00
C LEU A 131 10.41 2.35 14.17
N PHE A 132 11.17 3.39 14.52
CA PHE A 132 12.37 3.79 13.78
C PHE A 132 13.48 2.73 13.81
N LYS A 133 13.49 1.83 14.79
CA LYS A 133 14.44 0.71 14.90
C LYS A 133 14.13 -0.48 14.01
N LYS A 134 12.94 -0.55 13.40
CA LYS A 134 12.47 -1.77 12.74
C LYS A 134 13.23 -2.14 11.48
N TRP A 135 13.83 -1.18 10.79
CA TRP A 135 14.55 -1.41 9.55
C TRP A 135 15.93 -0.79 9.58
N THR A 136 16.93 -1.58 9.21
CA THR A 136 18.23 -1.10 8.74
C THR A 136 18.10 -0.61 7.29
N PRO A 137 19.01 0.22 6.77
CA PRO A 137 19.04 0.57 5.36
C PRO A 137 18.98 -0.67 4.44
N GLU A 138 19.72 -1.72 4.77
CA GLU A 138 19.82 -2.96 3.99
C GLU A 138 18.48 -3.70 3.94
N SER A 139 17.91 -4.03 5.10
CA SER A 139 16.61 -4.71 5.17
C SER A 139 15.46 -3.88 4.57
N TYR A 140 15.56 -2.55 4.64
CA TYR A 140 14.59 -1.68 3.96
C TYR A 140 14.72 -1.77 2.43
N VAL A 141 15.95 -1.71 1.90
CA VAL A 141 16.22 -1.86 0.46
C VAL A 141 15.74 -3.22 -0.04
N GLU A 142 16.01 -4.31 0.68
CA GLU A 142 15.54 -5.65 0.32
C GLU A 142 14.00 -5.72 0.20
N SER A 143 13.30 -5.18 1.21
CA SER A 143 11.83 -5.13 1.19
C SER A 143 11.32 -4.28 0.02
N TYR A 144 11.96 -3.15 -0.23
CA TYR A 144 11.62 -2.25 -1.32
C TYR A 144 11.82 -2.88 -2.70
N GLU A 145 12.95 -3.54 -2.96
CA GLU A 145 13.21 -4.24 -4.22
C GLU A 145 12.24 -5.40 -4.44
N ARG A 146 11.90 -6.15 -3.39
CA ARG A 146 10.89 -7.21 -3.46
C ARG A 146 9.53 -6.66 -3.92
N ILE A 147 9.07 -5.58 -3.30
CA ILE A 147 7.79 -4.93 -3.65
C ILE A 147 7.80 -4.44 -5.10
N LEU A 148 8.92 -3.86 -5.56
CA LEU A 148 9.07 -3.46 -6.97
C LEU A 148 9.01 -4.66 -7.92
N GLY A 149 9.71 -5.75 -7.58
CA GLY A 149 9.69 -6.99 -8.36
C GLY A 149 8.29 -7.63 -8.44
N GLU A 150 7.55 -7.64 -7.33
CA GLU A 150 6.16 -8.11 -7.28
C GLU A 150 5.23 -7.23 -8.14
N ALA A 151 5.38 -5.91 -8.05
CA ALA A 151 4.62 -4.96 -8.86
C ALA A 151 4.93 -5.10 -10.36
N GLU A 152 6.19 -5.30 -10.74
CA GLU A 152 6.59 -5.56 -12.13
C GLU A 152 6.09 -6.91 -12.65
N SER A 153 6.12 -7.95 -11.82
CA SER A 153 5.60 -9.28 -12.16
C SER A 153 4.08 -9.24 -12.35
N SER A 154 3.39 -8.50 -11.49
CA SER A 154 1.95 -8.22 -11.58
C SER A 154 1.60 -7.35 -12.79
N LYS A 155 2.47 -6.40 -13.16
CA LYS A 155 2.33 -5.63 -14.40
C LYS A 155 2.59 -6.48 -15.64
N LYS A 156 3.55 -7.40 -15.62
CA LYS A 156 3.84 -8.31 -16.73
C LYS A 156 2.75 -9.35 -16.92
N SER A 157 2.15 -9.88 -15.85
CA SER A 157 0.97 -10.74 -15.95
C SER A 157 -0.24 -9.96 -16.47
N ARG A 158 -0.44 -8.69 -16.05
CA ARG A 158 -1.44 -7.79 -16.65
C ARG A 158 -1.15 -7.45 -18.12
N LYS A 159 0.11 -7.26 -18.50
CA LYS A 159 0.50 -6.92 -19.89
C LYS A 159 0.40 -8.11 -20.84
N LYS A 160 0.55 -9.35 -20.36
CA LYS A 160 0.29 -10.58 -21.13
C LYS A 160 -1.20 -10.82 -21.41
N SER A 161 -2.09 -10.16 -20.67
CA SER A 161 -3.55 -10.14 -20.95
C SER A 161 -4.02 -8.93 -21.77
N ASP A 162 -3.14 -7.93 -22.02
CA ASP A 162 -3.47 -6.68 -22.72
C ASP A 162 -2.95 -6.61 -24.18
N GLU A 163 -2.57 -7.74 -24.80
CA GLU A 163 -2.31 -7.75 -26.25
C GLU A 163 -3.64 -7.82 -27.05
N PHE A 164 -3.97 -6.66 -27.64
CA PHE A 164 -5.04 -6.26 -28.60
C PHE A 164 -6.35 -5.65 -28.00
N ASN A 165 -6.83 -4.47 -28.41
CA ASN A 165 -6.28 -3.37 -29.22
C ASN A 165 -7.14 -2.09 -29.13
N ALA A 166 -6.56 -0.96 -29.52
CA ALA A 166 -7.15 0.38 -29.63
C ALA A 166 -8.27 0.54 -30.69
N ASN A 167 -9.30 -0.31 -30.69
CA ASN A 167 -10.33 -0.32 -31.75
C ASN A 167 -11.79 -0.53 -31.31
N GLY A 168 -12.16 -0.12 -30.09
CA GLY A 168 -13.59 0.01 -29.71
C GLY A 168 -14.39 -1.31 -29.60
N LYS A 169 -13.74 -2.44 -29.33
CA LYS A 169 -14.43 -3.70 -28.95
C LYS A 169 -14.25 -4.00 -27.46
N LYS A 170 -15.27 -4.65 -26.88
CA LYS A 170 -15.40 -4.98 -25.45
C LYS A 170 -14.11 -5.60 -24.89
N LYS A 171 -13.62 -5.05 -23.78
CA LYS A 171 -12.43 -5.52 -23.05
C LYS A 171 -12.73 -6.91 -22.47
N VAL A 172 -11.93 -7.91 -22.88
CA VAL A 172 -12.02 -9.29 -22.39
C VAL A 172 -10.84 -9.54 -21.46
N TYR A 173 -11.12 -10.01 -20.25
CA TYR A 173 -10.13 -10.36 -19.24
C TYR A 173 -10.01 -11.86 -19.18
N THR A 174 -8.78 -12.39 -19.16
CA THR A 174 -8.52 -13.82 -18.96
C THR A 174 -7.46 -13.98 -17.87
N TYR A 175 -7.76 -14.75 -16.83
CA TYR A 175 -6.87 -14.98 -15.70
C TYR A 175 -7.19 -16.31 -15.01
N GLU A 176 -6.23 -16.85 -14.26
CA GLU A 176 -6.45 -18.00 -13.39
C GLU A 176 -6.77 -17.54 -11.97
N ALA A 177 -7.70 -18.22 -11.30
CA ALA A 177 -8.08 -17.92 -9.93
C ALA A 177 -8.44 -19.18 -9.16
N VAL A 178 -8.23 -19.17 -7.85
CA VAL A 178 -8.63 -20.26 -6.96
C VAL A 178 -10.11 -20.10 -6.61
N ILE A 179 -10.86 -21.21 -6.63
CA ILE A 179 -12.25 -21.25 -6.20
C ILE A 179 -12.29 -21.20 -4.67
N GLU A 180 -12.82 -20.10 -4.14
CA GLU A 180 -13.00 -19.89 -2.71
C GLU A 180 -14.41 -20.30 -2.27
N LYS A 181 -14.51 -20.90 -1.08
CA LYS A 181 -15.80 -21.24 -0.47
C LYS A 181 -16.32 -20.05 0.31
N VAL A 182 -17.62 -19.76 0.19
CA VAL A 182 -18.27 -18.79 1.09
C VAL A 182 -18.43 -19.44 2.47
N PRO A 183 -17.92 -18.82 3.56
CA PRO A 183 -18.15 -19.32 4.91
C PRO A 183 -19.65 -19.50 5.19
N ASP A 184 -20.01 -20.62 5.80
CA ASP A 184 -21.38 -20.93 6.24
C ASP A 184 -22.45 -21.01 5.12
N LYS A 185 -22.05 -21.08 3.85
CA LYS A 185 -22.96 -21.25 2.70
C LYS A 185 -22.41 -22.28 1.70
N ASP A 186 -23.29 -22.85 0.90
CA ASP A 186 -22.92 -23.75 -0.23
C ASP A 186 -22.43 -22.96 -1.48
N GLY A 187 -22.15 -21.66 -1.31
CA GLY A 187 -21.67 -20.78 -2.35
C GLY A 187 -20.17 -20.88 -2.55
N ALA A 188 -19.71 -20.57 -3.76
CA ALA A 188 -18.30 -20.37 -4.05
C ALA A 188 -18.12 -19.14 -4.94
N TYR A 189 -16.92 -18.59 -4.95
CA TYR A 189 -16.54 -17.44 -5.75
C TYR A 189 -15.08 -17.54 -6.17
N VAL A 190 -14.68 -16.70 -7.12
CA VAL A 190 -13.27 -16.46 -7.42
C VAL A 190 -12.99 -14.96 -7.28
N VAL A 191 -11.75 -14.64 -6.95
CA VAL A 191 -11.29 -13.25 -6.83
C VAL A 191 -11.04 -12.68 -8.22
N PHE A 192 -11.56 -11.48 -8.47
CA PHE A 192 -11.24 -10.68 -9.64
C PHE A 192 -10.00 -9.82 -9.33
N PRO A 193 -8.88 -9.96 -10.06
CA PRO A 193 -7.59 -9.38 -9.67
C PRO A 193 -7.41 -7.89 -10.02
N TYR A 194 -8.49 -7.21 -10.43
CA TYR A 194 -8.47 -5.79 -10.81
C TYR A 194 -9.47 -4.97 -9.98
N ASP A 195 -9.18 -3.68 -9.82
CA ASP A 195 -10.09 -2.76 -9.12
C ASP A 195 -11.20 -2.29 -10.07
N LEU A 196 -12.47 -2.58 -9.72
CA LEU A 196 -13.61 -2.19 -10.58
C LEU A 196 -13.79 -0.68 -10.72
N ARG A 197 -13.37 0.12 -9.74
CA ARG A 197 -13.47 1.59 -9.80
C ARG A 197 -12.42 2.15 -10.74
N GLU A 198 -11.23 1.57 -10.78
CA GLU A 198 -10.20 1.96 -11.74
C GLU A 198 -10.57 1.50 -13.16
N GLU A 199 -11.03 0.26 -13.32
CA GLU A 199 -11.28 -0.33 -14.64
C GLU A 199 -12.60 0.11 -15.28
N PHE A 200 -13.67 0.21 -14.50
CA PHE A 200 -15.04 0.42 -15.00
C PHE A 200 -15.73 1.65 -14.41
N GLN A 201 -15.11 2.35 -13.46
CA GLN A 201 -15.70 3.47 -12.72
C GLN A 201 -17.02 3.09 -12.03
N LYS A 202 -17.16 1.81 -11.66
CA LYS A 202 -18.38 1.22 -11.08
C LYS A 202 -18.05 0.41 -9.83
N GLY A 203 -18.97 0.37 -8.88
CA GLY A 203 -18.85 -0.50 -7.68
C GLY A 203 -19.30 -1.95 -7.92
N ARG A 204 -20.03 -2.19 -9.01
CA ARG A 204 -20.56 -3.48 -9.44
C ARG A 204 -20.66 -3.48 -10.97
N VAL A 205 -20.23 -4.56 -11.61
CA VAL A 205 -20.21 -4.67 -13.08
C VAL A 205 -20.91 -5.97 -13.48
N LYS A 206 -21.87 -5.90 -14.41
CA LYS A 206 -22.47 -7.10 -15.02
C LYS A 206 -21.50 -7.64 -16.06
N VAL A 207 -21.34 -8.96 -16.12
CA VAL A 207 -20.37 -9.58 -17.03
C VAL A 207 -20.93 -10.81 -17.71
N HIS A 208 -20.47 -11.05 -18.94
CA HIS A 208 -20.43 -12.38 -19.52
C HIS A 208 -19.09 -12.99 -19.12
N ALA A 209 -19.13 -14.08 -18.35
CA ALA A 209 -17.96 -14.82 -17.92
C ALA A 209 -17.98 -16.26 -18.45
N ALA A 210 -16.84 -16.92 -18.38
CA ALA A 210 -16.70 -18.35 -18.58
C ALA A 210 -15.70 -18.89 -17.56
N PHE A 211 -16.01 -20.07 -17.01
CA PHE A 211 -15.15 -20.81 -16.08
C PHE A 211 -14.72 -22.09 -16.77
N ASP A 212 -13.44 -22.25 -17.09
CA ASP A 212 -12.91 -23.32 -17.97
C ASP A 212 -13.74 -23.51 -19.26
N GLY A 213 -14.19 -22.40 -19.85
CA GLY A 213 -15.03 -22.40 -21.05
C GLY A 213 -16.53 -22.59 -20.78
N GLU A 214 -16.97 -22.89 -19.55
CA GLU A 214 -18.39 -22.98 -19.22
C GLU A 214 -18.99 -21.58 -19.02
N PRO A 215 -19.98 -21.16 -19.83
CA PRO A 215 -20.51 -19.81 -19.79
C PRO A 215 -21.28 -19.51 -18.49
N TYR A 216 -21.13 -18.28 -18.02
CA TYR A 216 -21.78 -17.76 -16.84
C TYR A 216 -22.16 -16.30 -17.05
N GLU A 217 -23.39 -15.94 -16.69
CA GLU A 217 -23.78 -14.53 -16.59
C GLU A 217 -23.92 -14.13 -15.14
N GLY A 218 -23.22 -13.07 -14.76
CA GLY A 218 -23.19 -12.66 -13.37
C GLY A 218 -22.81 -11.21 -13.17
N SER A 219 -22.33 -10.92 -11.98
CA SER A 219 -21.77 -9.61 -11.66
C SER A 219 -20.51 -9.78 -10.84
N ILE A 220 -19.52 -8.93 -11.11
CA ILE A 220 -18.41 -8.70 -10.21
C ILE A 220 -18.90 -7.72 -9.14
N VAL A 221 -18.72 -8.10 -7.88
CA VAL A 221 -19.22 -7.37 -6.71
C VAL A 221 -18.15 -7.28 -5.62
N ASN A 222 -18.28 -6.27 -4.77
CA ASN A 222 -17.62 -6.25 -3.47
C ASN A 222 -18.66 -6.65 -2.40
N MET A 223 -18.38 -7.70 -1.63
CA MET A 223 -19.25 -8.22 -0.55
C MET A 223 -18.76 -7.84 0.85
N GLY A 224 -18.05 -6.72 0.98
CA GLY A 224 -17.36 -6.31 2.20
C GLY A 224 -16.00 -6.99 2.40
N LEU A 225 -15.51 -7.72 1.39
CA LEU A 225 -14.22 -8.39 1.42
C LEU A 225 -13.09 -7.38 1.15
N LYS A 226 -11.95 -7.61 1.81
CA LYS A 226 -10.72 -6.86 1.61
C LYS A 226 -9.60 -7.83 1.28
N ASN A 227 -8.73 -7.41 0.36
CA ASN A 227 -7.49 -8.12 0.11
C ASN A 227 -6.56 -7.98 1.32
N GLU A 228 -5.47 -8.73 1.32
CA GLU A 228 -4.51 -8.65 2.41
C GLU A 228 -3.93 -7.24 2.56
N ASP A 229 -3.68 -6.51 1.49
CA ASP A 229 -3.19 -5.13 1.52
C ASP A 229 -4.25 -4.08 1.97
N GLY A 230 -5.46 -4.52 2.36
CA GLY A 230 -6.56 -3.66 2.77
C GLY A 230 -7.32 -2.99 1.62
N SER A 231 -6.92 -3.23 0.38
CA SER A 231 -7.68 -2.83 -0.81
C SER A 231 -8.99 -3.61 -0.91
N ILE A 232 -9.90 -3.10 -1.74
CA ILE A 232 -11.20 -3.75 -1.96
C ILE A 232 -10.98 -5.07 -2.70
N CYS A 233 -11.53 -6.16 -2.16
CA CYS A 233 -11.58 -7.43 -2.86
C CYS A 233 -12.87 -7.52 -3.68
N TYR A 234 -12.71 -7.68 -4.99
CA TYR A 234 -13.80 -7.90 -5.92
C TYR A 234 -13.92 -9.38 -6.24
N ILE A 235 -15.14 -9.90 -6.29
CA ILE A 235 -15.39 -11.33 -6.49
C ILE A 235 -16.48 -11.56 -7.54
N ILE A 236 -16.44 -12.72 -8.17
CA ILE A 236 -17.50 -13.25 -9.02
C ILE A 236 -17.91 -14.62 -8.51
N GLY A 237 -19.21 -14.81 -8.29
CA GLY A 237 -19.75 -16.08 -7.80
C GLY A 237 -19.69 -17.17 -8.87
N ILE A 238 -19.34 -18.39 -8.48
CA ILE A 238 -19.39 -19.58 -9.33
C ILE A 238 -20.49 -20.52 -8.82
N GLN A 239 -21.45 -20.82 -9.69
CA GLN A 239 -22.59 -21.66 -9.31
C GLN A 239 -22.16 -23.12 -9.09
N LYS A 240 -22.86 -23.83 -8.21
CA LYS A 240 -22.64 -25.26 -7.96
C LYS A 240 -22.79 -26.12 -9.21
N ALA A 241 -23.73 -25.78 -10.09
CA ALA A 241 -23.92 -26.49 -11.36
C ALA A 241 -22.71 -26.36 -12.29
N ILE A 242 -22.11 -25.17 -12.37
CA ILE A 242 -20.91 -24.91 -13.17
C ILE A 242 -19.72 -25.68 -12.59
N ARG A 243 -19.47 -25.57 -11.28
CA ARG A 243 -18.45 -26.36 -10.57
C ARG A 243 -18.54 -27.86 -10.85
N LYS A 244 -19.75 -28.41 -10.77
CA LYS A 244 -20.01 -29.82 -11.08
C LYS A 244 -19.72 -30.16 -12.56
N LYS A 245 -20.01 -29.25 -13.48
CA LYS A 245 -19.82 -29.45 -14.92
C LYS A 245 -18.35 -29.38 -15.34
N ILE A 246 -17.58 -28.47 -14.73
CA ILE A 246 -16.12 -28.35 -14.97
C ILE A 246 -15.30 -29.30 -14.09
N GLY A 247 -15.93 -30.02 -13.17
CA GLY A 247 -15.27 -30.98 -12.29
C GLY A 247 -14.34 -30.35 -11.25
N LYS A 248 -14.66 -29.15 -10.77
CA LYS A 248 -13.84 -28.39 -9.80
C LYS A 248 -14.59 -28.06 -8.52
N GLU A 249 -13.86 -28.08 -7.41
CA GLU A 249 -14.33 -27.79 -6.06
C GLU A 249 -13.60 -26.57 -5.45
N PRO A 250 -14.07 -26.01 -4.33
CA PRO A 250 -13.30 -24.99 -3.63
C PRO A 250 -11.90 -25.48 -3.25
N GLY A 251 -10.88 -24.69 -3.58
CA GLY A 251 -9.46 -25.06 -3.50
C GLY A 251 -8.82 -25.30 -4.86
N ASP A 252 -9.60 -25.61 -5.89
CA ASP A 252 -9.08 -25.81 -7.25
C ASP A 252 -8.88 -24.48 -8.00
N THR A 253 -7.89 -24.45 -8.89
CA THR A 253 -7.65 -23.34 -9.82
C THR A 253 -8.58 -23.46 -11.03
N VAL A 254 -9.24 -22.37 -11.42
CA VAL A 254 -10.11 -22.27 -12.60
C VAL A 254 -9.64 -21.16 -13.54
N GLN A 255 -9.71 -21.40 -14.84
CA GLN A 255 -9.47 -20.37 -15.84
C GLN A 255 -10.73 -19.54 -16.00
N VAL A 256 -10.63 -18.23 -15.77
CA VAL A 256 -11.74 -17.29 -15.85
C VAL A 256 -11.54 -16.40 -17.06
N THR A 257 -12.55 -16.33 -17.92
CA THR A 257 -12.64 -15.33 -18.99
C THR A 257 -13.85 -14.47 -18.73
N LEU A 258 -13.77 -13.14 -18.81
CA LEU A 258 -14.94 -12.28 -18.65
C LEU A 258 -14.89 -11.01 -19.49
N SER A 259 -16.08 -10.44 -19.76
CA SER A 259 -16.27 -9.16 -20.46
C SER A 259 -17.48 -8.43 -19.90
N GLU A 260 -17.49 -7.09 -19.95
CA GLU A 260 -18.62 -6.29 -19.48
C GLU A 260 -19.87 -6.54 -20.33
N ARG A 261 -20.99 -6.73 -19.65
CA ARG A 261 -22.33 -6.81 -20.22
C ARG A 261 -23.02 -5.46 -20.04
N GLU A 262 -23.55 -4.93 -21.15
CA GLU A 262 -24.38 -3.71 -21.17
C GLU A 262 -25.66 -3.86 -20.34
#